data_AF-A0AAP5IFW6-F1
#
_entry.id   AF-A0AAP5IFW6-F1
#
_cell.length_a   1.000
_cell.length_b   1.000
_cell.length_c   1.000
_cell.angle_alpha   90.00
_cell.angle_beta   90.00
_cell.angle_gamma   90.00
#
_symmetry.space_group_name_H-M   'P 1'
#
loop_
_entity.id
_entity.type
_entity.pdbx_description
1 polymer ?
#
loop_
_entity_poly.entity_id
_entity_poly.type
_entity_poly.pdbx_seq_one_letter_code
_entity_poly.pdbx_strand_id
1 'polypeptide(L)'
;MKKTASNTSNKTINQVAEQNVFTLYSAYLLEPKSAKLNTKTTSILVRYLVPAIGGPVPKGVRATPEEIKTALDFLQQYPPSFLLEAPQLLEQVFSQKEMDKDTKRSFRSTINLFVNWAIAKEYVQAPEKKQSEPKEQIQYIQFRAPSGQGKVKTNNYHGGSNKEPWALMAKKRGEGLVYPGDYINKDLESELSDFEDFRIDRYNCAKRTIEIELKSIHQILGWLHRAKKIPLEELRLTTIIPHAHLIISREECLKKKNFDYNLQISKKAMARENAFAEANFTKNLILEYLNFIGGTPRNKERIVKSAIALAKYIFREEIGKDDYPKEQDIPMISRLQQLSQILNKQQKTTSATIPHHRKSVPWEDALQVLEKLRIRANTHVCRVSQQGGRYIYSRQRRDNGIIDDLQHFLSLGFMTLMPPDRSRTYYELEIDKTLVQGIYQGGLFIPKKEMNNPSQALWYIHLEPESYKTGRIYGEWWGQVPNARFGDGTTFYEYIDKWLTEGREFEQKCNHKFFFRGPRNYEPLNSGDWRQRIKNIFVRETGKPVTAKELRKMYVTYLKDSGASEAELEAAAYAMHHSRQMQSQIYDEQDRMNKMAPILDFNERVWQKVLSSS
;
A
#
# COMPACT_ATOMS: atom_id res chain seq x y z
N MET A 1 -16.67 -18.16 -61.84
CA MET A 1 -17.46 -19.33 -61.41
C MET A 1 -18.56 -18.87 -60.46
N LYS A 2 -19.81 -18.93 -60.93
CA LYS A 2 -21.02 -18.56 -60.17
C LYS A 2 -21.20 -19.57 -59.02
N LYS A 3 -21.24 -19.10 -57.77
CA LYS A 3 -21.69 -19.92 -56.64
C LYS A 3 -23.19 -19.70 -56.44
N THR A 4 -23.90 -20.78 -56.65
CA THR A 4 -25.33 -21.03 -56.39
C THR A 4 -25.71 -20.73 -54.94
N ALA A 5 -26.71 -19.88 -54.76
CA ALA A 5 -27.43 -19.73 -53.49
C ALA A 5 -28.38 -20.93 -53.33
N SER A 6 -28.14 -21.78 -52.33
CA SER A 6 -29.00 -22.91 -51.99
C SER A 6 -30.14 -22.44 -51.08
N ASN A 7 -31.35 -22.55 -51.63
CA ASN A 7 -32.64 -22.57 -50.93
C ASN A 7 -32.58 -23.43 -49.65
N THR A 8 -32.51 -22.78 -48.49
CA THR A 8 -32.70 -23.44 -47.18
C THR A 8 -33.50 -22.58 -46.20
N SER A 9 -34.33 -21.65 -46.69
CA SER A 9 -35.16 -20.77 -45.85
C SER A 9 -36.62 -21.20 -45.72
N ASN A 10 -37.10 -22.15 -46.53
CA ASN A 10 -38.53 -22.47 -46.62
C ASN A 10 -38.95 -23.79 -45.94
N LYS A 11 -38.09 -24.39 -45.10
CA LYS A 11 -38.40 -25.66 -44.42
C LYS A 11 -38.75 -25.54 -42.93
N THR A 12 -38.67 -24.36 -42.33
CA THR A 12 -38.96 -24.17 -40.89
C THR A 12 -40.31 -23.49 -40.61
N ILE A 13 -40.97 -22.92 -41.63
CA ILE A 13 -42.19 -22.11 -41.45
C ILE A 13 -43.47 -23.00 -41.37
N ASN A 14 -43.42 -24.25 -41.81
CA ASN A 14 -44.59 -25.16 -41.84
C ASN A 14 -44.79 -26.02 -40.56
N GLN A 15 -44.14 -25.71 -39.43
CA GLN A 15 -44.41 -26.33 -38.12
C GLN A 15 -45.06 -25.39 -37.08
N VAL A 16 -45.41 -24.15 -37.48
CA VAL A 16 -45.96 -23.12 -36.57
C VAL A 16 -47.49 -23.18 -36.48
N ALA A 17 -48.16 -23.96 -37.35
CA ALA A 17 -49.61 -23.85 -37.54
C ALA A 17 -50.50 -24.42 -36.41
N GLU A 18 -49.96 -25.19 -35.45
CA GLU A 18 -50.75 -25.75 -34.33
C GLU A 18 -50.10 -25.50 -32.97
N GLN A 19 -49.31 -24.44 -32.84
CA GLN A 19 -48.72 -24.09 -31.54
C GLN A 19 -49.72 -23.27 -30.72
N ASN A 20 -49.99 -23.73 -29.51
CA ASN A 20 -50.74 -23.02 -28.48
C ASN A 20 -49.88 -22.85 -27.22
N VAL A 21 -50.37 -22.06 -26.26
CA VAL A 21 -49.62 -21.78 -25.02
C VAL A 21 -49.23 -23.06 -24.28
N PHE A 22 -50.08 -24.08 -24.30
CA PHE A 22 -49.79 -25.39 -23.70
C PHE A 22 -48.61 -26.09 -24.39
N THR A 23 -48.59 -26.18 -25.72
CA THR A 23 -47.46 -26.79 -26.47
C THR A 23 -46.14 -26.08 -26.22
N LEU A 24 -46.16 -24.75 -26.11
CA LEU A 24 -44.97 -23.96 -25.78
C LEU A 24 -44.50 -24.20 -24.35
N TYR A 25 -45.43 -24.33 -23.42
CA TYR A 25 -45.13 -24.65 -22.05
C TYR A 25 -44.51 -26.05 -21.93
N SER A 26 -45.06 -27.06 -22.60
CA SER A 26 -44.49 -28.41 -22.65
C SER A 26 -43.07 -28.41 -23.22
N ALA A 27 -42.82 -27.65 -24.30
CA ALA A 27 -41.49 -27.49 -24.88
C ALA A 27 -40.52 -26.77 -23.92
N TYR A 28 -41.00 -25.76 -23.18
CA TYR A 28 -40.20 -25.05 -22.18
C TYR A 28 -39.77 -25.94 -21.01
N LEU A 29 -40.60 -26.90 -20.59
CA LEU A 29 -40.28 -27.82 -19.50
C LEU A 29 -39.17 -28.83 -19.84
N LEU A 30 -38.94 -29.10 -21.14
CA LEU A 30 -37.92 -30.04 -21.63
C LEU A 30 -36.50 -29.43 -21.69
N GLU A 31 -36.36 -28.12 -21.47
CA GLU A 31 -35.06 -27.44 -21.51
C GLU A 31 -34.21 -27.71 -20.24
N PRO A 32 -32.91 -28.04 -20.33
CA PRO A 32 -32.08 -28.38 -19.16
C PRO A 32 -31.98 -27.25 -18.12
N LYS A 33 -32.11 -26.00 -18.57
CA LYS A 33 -32.02 -24.79 -17.73
C LYS A 33 -33.32 -24.48 -16.97
N SER A 34 -34.46 -25.06 -17.37
CA SER A 34 -35.78 -24.81 -16.75
C SER A 34 -36.14 -25.82 -15.65
N ALA A 35 -35.43 -26.95 -15.53
CA ALA A 35 -35.73 -28.03 -14.56
C ALA A 35 -36.00 -27.57 -13.10
N LYS A 36 -35.27 -26.56 -12.58
CA LYS A 36 -35.50 -25.99 -11.22
C LYS A 36 -36.63 -24.95 -11.16
N LEU A 37 -37.05 -24.41 -12.29
CA LEU A 37 -38.11 -23.42 -12.46
C LEU A 37 -39.47 -24.05 -12.82
N ASN A 38 -39.48 -25.29 -13.31
CA ASN A 38 -40.65 -26.01 -13.80
C ASN A 38 -41.84 -25.95 -12.83
N THR A 39 -41.65 -26.33 -11.57
CA THR A 39 -42.72 -26.33 -10.56
C THR A 39 -43.26 -24.94 -10.25
N LYS A 40 -42.41 -23.91 -10.30
CA LYS A 40 -42.81 -22.51 -10.10
C LYS A 40 -43.58 -21.98 -11.30
N THR A 41 -43.13 -22.26 -12.51
CA THR A 41 -43.86 -21.90 -13.74
C THR A 41 -45.23 -22.58 -13.76
N THR A 42 -45.34 -23.87 -13.43
CA THR A 42 -46.63 -24.56 -13.30
C THR A 42 -47.54 -23.85 -12.31
N SER A 43 -47.01 -23.54 -11.12
CA SER A 43 -47.81 -22.87 -10.08
C SER A 43 -48.28 -21.48 -10.51
N ILE A 44 -47.47 -20.73 -11.25
CA ILE A 44 -47.84 -19.40 -11.75
C ILE A 44 -48.96 -19.51 -12.79
N LEU A 45 -48.82 -20.45 -13.73
CA LEU A 45 -49.82 -20.69 -14.77
C LEU A 45 -51.15 -21.14 -14.16
N VAL A 46 -51.14 -22.19 -13.34
CA VAL A 46 -52.36 -22.83 -12.83
C VAL A 46 -53.10 -21.99 -11.78
N ARG A 47 -52.38 -21.30 -10.88
CA ARG A 47 -53.02 -20.61 -9.74
C ARG A 47 -53.28 -19.13 -9.97
N TYR A 48 -52.62 -18.53 -10.95
CA TYR A 48 -52.67 -17.09 -11.16
C TYR A 48 -53.03 -16.74 -12.60
N LEU A 49 -52.33 -17.26 -13.61
CA LEU A 49 -52.59 -16.86 -15.00
C LEU A 49 -53.91 -17.43 -15.53
N VAL A 50 -54.16 -18.73 -15.39
CA VAL A 50 -55.38 -19.40 -15.88
C VAL A 50 -56.64 -18.84 -15.21
N PRO A 51 -56.69 -18.64 -13.88
CA PRO A 51 -57.80 -17.94 -13.24
C PRO A 51 -57.99 -16.49 -13.74
N ALA A 52 -56.91 -15.77 -14.07
CA ALA A 52 -57.00 -14.37 -14.52
C ALA A 52 -57.73 -14.22 -15.85
N ILE A 53 -57.73 -15.26 -16.67
CA ILE A 53 -58.36 -15.30 -17.99
C ILE A 53 -59.68 -16.08 -18.00
N GLY A 54 -60.25 -16.36 -16.83
CA GLY A 54 -61.55 -17.02 -16.70
C GLY A 54 -61.52 -18.55 -16.74
N GLY A 55 -60.33 -19.15 -16.61
CA GLY A 55 -60.16 -20.60 -16.55
C GLY A 55 -60.44 -21.20 -15.16
N PRO A 56 -60.27 -22.53 -15.02
CA PRO A 56 -60.56 -23.25 -13.78
C PRO A 56 -59.67 -22.77 -12.61
N VAL A 57 -60.28 -22.64 -11.43
CA VAL A 57 -59.62 -22.19 -10.20
C VAL A 57 -59.43 -23.38 -9.25
N PRO A 58 -58.19 -23.68 -8.81
CA PRO A 58 -57.95 -24.74 -7.83
C PRO A 58 -58.67 -24.45 -6.51
N LYS A 59 -59.33 -25.46 -5.94
CA LYS A 59 -60.14 -25.29 -4.72
C LYS A 59 -59.31 -25.26 -3.42
N GLY A 60 -58.10 -25.80 -3.45
CA GLY A 60 -57.21 -25.93 -2.29
C GLY A 60 -55.93 -25.08 -2.34
N VAL A 61 -55.17 -25.10 -1.23
CA VAL A 61 -53.85 -24.43 -1.13
C VAL A 61 -52.83 -25.05 -2.09
N ARG A 62 -52.97 -26.36 -2.37
CA ARG A 62 -52.22 -27.09 -3.40
C ARG A 62 -53.20 -27.58 -4.47
N ALA A 63 -52.86 -27.37 -5.74
CA ALA A 63 -53.64 -27.90 -6.85
C ALA A 63 -53.40 -29.42 -6.97
N THR A 64 -54.49 -30.17 -7.12
CA THR A 64 -54.45 -31.61 -7.39
C THR A 64 -53.93 -31.88 -8.81
N PRO A 65 -53.41 -33.09 -9.11
CA PRO A 65 -52.96 -33.43 -10.46
C PRO A 65 -54.05 -33.26 -11.54
N GLU A 66 -55.30 -33.55 -11.20
CA GLU A 66 -56.46 -33.37 -12.08
C GLU A 66 -56.78 -31.90 -12.33
N GLU A 67 -56.72 -31.04 -11.30
CA GLU A 67 -56.88 -29.58 -11.45
C GLU A 67 -55.74 -28.96 -12.26
N ILE A 68 -54.50 -29.44 -12.08
CA ILE A 68 -53.35 -29.00 -12.87
C ILE A 68 -53.55 -29.37 -14.33
N LYS A 69 -53.94 -30.61 -14.62
CA LYS A 69 -54.21 -31.06 -15.99
C LYS A 69 -55.31 -30.22 -16.63
N THR A 70 -56.45 -30.05 -15.94
CA THR A 70 -57.59 -29.25 -16.43
C THR A 70 -57.19 -27.79 -16.72
N ALA A 71 -56.39 -27.18 -15.84
CA ALA A 71 -55.92 -25.81 -16.04
C ALA A 71 -54.90 -25.67 -17.19
N LEU A 72 -54.04 -26.67 -17.40
CA LEU A 72 -53.09 -26.68 -18.50
C LEU A 72 -53.77 -26.99 -19.85
N ASP A 73 -54.75 -27.88 -19.87
CA ASP A 73 -55.56 -28.19 -21.06
C ASP A 73 -56.35 -26.95 -21.51
N PHE A 74 -56.81 -26.11 -20.57
CA PHE A 74 -57.45 -24.83 -20.88
C PHE A 74 -56.53 -23.88 -21.68
N LEU A 75 -55.21 -23.93 -21.46
CA LEU A 75 -54.25 -23.10 -22.19
C LEU A 75 -54.08 -23.50 -23.67
N GLN A 76 -54.63 -24.64 -24.10
CA GLN A 76 -54.64 -25.04 -25.50
C GLN A 76 -55.50 -24.10 -26.37
N GLN A 77 -56.45 -23.38 -25.76
CA GLN A 77 -57.34 -22.45 -26.45
C GLN A 77 -56.68 -21.11 -26.79
N TYR A 78 -55.49 -20.83 -26.23
CA TYR A 78 -54.83 -19.54 -26.38
C TYR A 78 -53.67 -19.61 -27.37
N PRO A 79 -53.57 -18.64 -28.30
CA PRO A 79 -52.45 -18.57 -29.23
C PRO A 79 -51.15 -18.15 -28.51
N PRO A 80 -49.97 -18.47 -29.06
CA PRO A 80 -48.66 -18.09 -28.52
C PRO A 80 -48.51 -16.61 -28.19
N SER A 81 -49.11 -15.73 -28.99
CA SER A 81 -49.08 -14.27 -28.81
C SER A 81 -49.62 -13.82 -27.46
N PHE A 82 -50.54 -14.59 -26.86
CA PHE A 82 -51.09 -14.32 -25.53
C PHE A 82 -50.01 -14.25 -24.43
N LEU A 83 -48.87 -14.94 -24.62
CA LEU A 83 -47.77 -14.89 -23.65
C LEU A 83 -47.20 -13.47 -23.45
N LEU A 84 -47.34 -12.56 -24.41
CA LEU A 84 -46.88 -11.18 -24.26
C LEU A 84 -47.71 -10.40 -23.24
N GLU A 85 -48.98 -10.78 -23.06
CA GLU A 85 -49.92 -10.13 -22.14
C GLU A 85 -49.86 -10.70 -20.72
N ALA A 86 -49.37 -11.95 -20.59
CA ALA A 86 -49.30 -12.67 -19.33
C ALA A 86 -48.59 -11.91 -18.18
N PRO A 87 -47.47 -11.18 -18.39
CA PRO A 87 -46.85 -10.40 -17.32
C PRO A 87 -47.74 -9.27 -16.80
N GLN A 88 -48.54 -8.63 -17.66
CA GLN A 88 -49.41 -7.53 -17.28
C GLN A 88 -50.65 -8.03 -16.53
N LEU A 89 -51.26 -9.11 -17.02
CA LEU A 89 -52.39 -9.78 -16.36
C LEU A 89 -52.01 -10.26 -14.95
N LEU A 90 -50.81 -10.82 -14.78
CA LEU A 90 -50.33 -11.26 -13.47
C LEU A 90 -50.15 -10.09 -12.49
N GLU A 91 -49.70 -8.91 -12.94
CA GLU A 91 -49.57 -7.74 -12.05
C GLU A 91 -50.94 -7.25 -11.55
N GLN A 92 -51.99 -7.35 -12.36
CA GLN A 92 -53.36 -7.05 -11.93
C GLN A 92 -53.82 -8.04 -10.85
N VAL A 93 -53.60 -9.34 -11.06
CA VAL A 93 -53.95 -10.39 -10.07
C VAL A 93 -53.15 -10.25 -8.78
N PHE A 94 -51.85 -9.93 -8.88
CA PHE A 94 -50.98 -9.74 -7.72
C PHE A 94 -51.36 -8.51 -6.90
N SER A 95 -51.93 -7.50 -7.54
CA SER A 95 -52.47 -6.31 -6.87
C SER A 95 -53.78 -6.64 -6.14
N GLN A 96 -54.67 -7.43 -6.75
CA GLN A 96 -55.94 -7.87 -6.14
C GLN A 96 -55.76 -8.84 -4.97
N LYS A 97 -54.75 -9.72 -5.01
CA LYS A 97 -54.49 -10.74 -3.96
C LYS A 97 -53.51 -10.30 -2.86
N GLU A 98 -53.16 -9.01 -2.80
CA GLU A 98 -52.26 -8.43 -1.78
C GLU A 98 -50.95 -9.22 -1.52
N MET A 99 -50.33 -9.73 -2.58
CA MET A 99 -49.13 -10.58 -2.41
C MET A 99 -47.91 -9.79 -1.90
N ASP A 100 -47.00 -10.47 -1.18
CA ASP A 100 -45.76 -9.86 -0.70
C ASP A 100 -44.81 -9.49 -1.86
N LYS A 101 -43.95 -8.50 -1.62
CA LYS A 101 -43.06 -7.93 -2.64
C LYS A 101 -42.06 -8.94 -3.20
N ASP A 102 -41.60 -9.89 -2.40
CA ASP A 102 -40.58 -10.86 -2.80
C ASP A 102 -41.19 -11.97 -3.66
N THR A 103 -42.39 -12.44 -3.33
CA THR A 103 -43.13 -13.41 -4.15
C THR A 103 -43.56 -12.79 -5.47
N LYS A 104 -44.06 -11.54 -5.48
CA LYS A 104 -44.36 -10.80 -6.72
C LYS A 104 -43.15 -10.73 -7.64
N ARG A 105 -41.99 -10.35 -7.08
CA ARG A 105 -40.72 -10.29 -7.83
C ARG A 105 -40.30 -11.65 -8.38
N SER A 106 -40.42 -12.71 -7.57
CA SER A 106 -40.07 -14.08 -7.98
C SER A 106 -40.95 -14.58 -9.11
N PHE A 107 -42.26 -14.37 -9.02
CA PHE A 107 -43.21 -14.82 -10.05
C PHE A 107 -43.09 -14.02 -11.34
N ARG A 108 -42.90 -12.70 -11.25
CA ARG A 108 -42.62 -11.84 -12.40
C ARG A 108 -41.33 -12.26 -13.12
N SER A 109 -40.27 -12.56 -12.37
CA SER A 109 -39.02 -13.02 -12.96
C SER A 109 -39.22 -14.36 -13.69
N THR A 110 -40.00 -15.27 -13.11
CA THR A 110 -40.23 -16.60 -13.67
C THR A 110 -41.06 -16.55 -14.96
N ILE A 111 -42.15 -15.78 -14.98
CA ILE A 111 -42.97 -15.64 -16.21
C ILE A 111 -42.21 -14.91 -17.32
N ASN A 112 -41.43 -13.87 -16.98
CA ASN A 112 -40.63 -13.16 -17.98
C ASN A 112 -39.54 -14.04 -18.59
N LEU A 113 -38.99 -15.01 -17.85
CA LEU A 113 -38.06 -15.98 -18.42
C LEU A 113 -38.76 -16.88 -19.45
N PHE A 114 -39.99 -17.31 -19.17
CA PHE A 114 -40.78 -18.10 -20.11
C PHE A 114 -41.14 -17.30 -21.37
N VAL A 115 -41.60 -16.05 -21.22
CA VAL A 115 -41.93 -15.16 -22.35
C VAL A 115 -40.70 -14.83 -23.18
N ASN A 116 -39.58 -14.45 -22.55
CA ASN A 116 -38.35 -14.16 -23.28
C ASN A 116 -37.77 -15.38 -23.98
N TRP A 117 -37.94 -16.57 -23.40
CA TRP A 117 -37.59 -17.82 -24.07
C TRP A 117 -38.46 -18.05 -25.32
N ALA A 118 -39.77 -17.82 -25.23
CA ALA A 118 -40.68 -17.94 -26.37
C ALA A 118 -40.33 -16.94 -27.49
N ILE A 119 -39.97 -15.71 -27.14
CA ILE A 119 -39.48 -14.70 -28.08
C ILE A 119 -38.15 -15.12 -28.71
N ALA A 120 -37.20 -15.61 -27.91
CA ALA A 120 -35.88 -16.01 -28.40
C ALA A 120 -35.90 -17.24 -29.31
N LYS A 121 -36.91 -18.11 -29.17
CA LYS A 121 -37.16 -19.25 -30.05
C LYS A 121 -38.06 -18.88 -31.24
N GLU A 122 -38.40 -17.60 -31.39
CA GLU A 122 -39.25 -17.07 -32.46
C GLU A 122 -40.67 -17.63 -32.46
N TYR A 123 -41.13 -18.21 -31.34
CA TYR A 123 -42.51 -18.64 -31.17
C TYR A 123 -43.48 -17.47 -31.04
N VAL A 124 -42.97 -16.30 -30.63
CA VAL A 124 -43.74 -15.06 -30.47
C VAL A 124 -42.90 -13.88 -30.95
N GLN A 125 -43.49 -12.96 -31.70
CA GLN A 125 -42.81 -11.75 -32.15
C GLN A 125 -42.64 -10.76 -30.99
N ALA A 126 -41.42 -10.25 -30.82
CA ALA A 126 -41.14 -9.27 -29.77
C ALA A 126 -41.90 -7.95 -30.06
N PRO A 127 -42.46 -7.27 -29.04
CA PRO A 127 -43.00 -5.93 -29.22
C PRO A 127 -41.88 -4.98 -29.70
N GLU A 128 -42.18 -4.14 -30.70
CA GLU A 128 -41.23 -3.18 -31.25
C GLU A 128 -40.68 -2.29 -30.13
N LYS A 129 -39.36 -2.36 -29.93
CA LYS A 129 -38.69 -1.47 -28.97
C LYS A 129 -38.75 -0.06 -29.51
N LYS A 130 -39.50 0.83 -28.85
CA LYS A 130 -39.39 2.28 -29.07
C LYS A 130 -37.90 2.65 -29.03
N GLN A 131 -37.39 3.17 -30.13
CA GLN A 131 -36.03 3.65 -30.25
C GLN A 131 -35.82 4.75 -29.20
N SER A 132 -35.05 4.43 -28.16
CA SER A 132 -34.59 5.46 -27.23
C SER A 132 -33.56 6.31 -27.95
N GLU A 133 -33.74 7.62 -27.95
CA GLU A 133 -32.80 8.59 -28.51
C GLU A 133 -31.35 8.30 -28.06
N PRO A 134 -30.36 8.50 -28.95
CA PRO A 134 -28.97 8.22 -28.65
C PRO A 134 -28.48 9.22 -27.60
N LYS A 135 -28.32 8.74 -26.36
CA LYS A 135 -27.65 9.50 -25.31
C LYS A 135 -26.24 9.83 -25.77
N GLU A 136 -25.90 11.11 -25.76
CA GLU A 136 -24.54 11.61 -25.99
C GLU A 136 -23.50 10.73 -25.31
N GLN A 137 -22.52 10.26 -26.08
CA GLN A 137 -21.36 9.55 -25.55
C GLN A 137 -20.49 10.53 -24.77
N ILE A 138 -20.83 10.74 -23.49
CA ILE A 138 -19.93 11.36 -22.53
C ILE A 138 -18.83 10.34 -22.24
N GLN A 139 -17.57 10.69 -22.53
CA GLN A 139 -16.40 9.88 -22.17
C GLN A 139 -16.42 9.55 -20.67
N TYR A 140 -16.54 8.27 -20.34
CA TYR A 140 -16.67 7.80 -18.97
C TYR A 140 -15.29 7.71 -18.30
N ILE A 141 -15.09 8.42 -17.18
CA ILE A 141 -13.97 8.12 -16.27
C ILE A 141 -14.39 6.95 -15.37
N GLN A 142 -13.92 5.75 -15.69
CA GLN A 142 -14.17 4.56 -14.90
C GLN A 142 -13.28 4.57 -13.63
N PHE A 143 -13.80 5.04 -12.49
CA PHE A 143 -13.04 5.19 -11.23
C PHE A 143 -12.72 3.87 -10.49
N ARG A 144 -13.07 2.71 -11.06
CA ARG A 144 -12.75 1.39 -10.54
C ARG A 144 -12.20 0.54 -11.67
N ALA A 145 -11.12 -0.19 -11.41
CA ALA A 145 -10.67 -1.27 -12.29
C ALA A 145 -11.87 -2.20 -12.58
N PRO A 146 -12.01 -2.69 -13.83
CA PRO A 146 -13.05 -3.64 -14.19
C PRO A 146 -13.06 -4.81 -13.19
N SER A 147 -14.24 -5.15 -12.70
CA SER A 147 -14.42 -6.31 -11.82
C SER A 147 -13.89 -7.56 -12.52
N GLY A 148 -12.78 -8.12 -12.03
CA GLY A 148 -12.12 -9.27 -12.66
C GLY A 148 -10.62 -9.35 -12.38
N GLN A 149 -9.96 -8.22 -12.08
CA GLN A 149 -8.59 -8.26 -11.59
C GLN A 149 -8.59 -8.68 -10.12
N GLY A 150 -8.10 -9.90 -9.85
CA GLY A 150 -7.95 -10.40 -8.49
C GLY A 150 -7.22 -9.38 -7.62
N LYS A 151 -7.77 -9.09 -6.43
CA LYS A 151 -7.07 -8.26 -5.44
C LYS A 151 -5.70 -8.87 -5.22
N VAL A 152 -4.65 -8.18 -5.66
CA VAL A 152 -3.29 -8.63 -5.39
C VAL A 152 -3.11 -8.61 -3.88
N LYS A 153 -2.99 -9.80 -3.26
CA LYS A 153 -2.77 -9.92 -1.82
C LYS A 153 -1.50 -9.15 -1.48
N THR A 154 -1.66 -8.05 -0.75
CA THR A 154 -0.59 -7.09 -0.42
C THR A 154 0.46 -7.62 0.55
N ASN A 155 0.29 -8.83 1.10
CA ASN A 155 1.09 -9.32 2.22
C ASN A 155 2.45 -9.95 1.86
N ASN A 156 2.75 -10.23 0.59
CA ASN A 156 3.96 -10.98 0.24
C ASN A 156 5.06 -10.18 -0.48
N TYR A 157 4.98 -8.85 -0.53
CA TYR A 157 5.95 -8.05 -1.29
C TYR A 157 7.35 -7.96 -0.65
N HIS A 158 7.53 -8.29 0.62
CA HIS A 158 8.83 -8.13 1.30
C HIS A 158 9.41 -9.41 1.90
N GLY A 159 8.90 -10.59 1.53
CA GLY A 159 9.29 -11.84 2.19
C GLY A 159 8.96 -11.73 3.67
N GLY A 160 7.71 -11.99 4.04
CA GLY A 160 7.34 -12.04 5.44
C GLY A 160 8.25 -13.04 6.14
N SER A 161 9.19 -12.57 6.96
CA SER A 161 9.76 -13.45 7.96
C SER A 161 8.58 -13.81 8.86
N ASN A 162 8.34 -15.10 9.06
CA ASN A 162 7.44 -15.61 10.07
C ASN A 162 7.92 -15.04 11.42
N LYS A 163 7.45 -13.86 11.77
CA LYS A 163 7.75 -13.23 13.06
C LYS A 163 6.79 -13.84 14.07
N GLU A 164 6.97 -15.12 14.36
CA GLU A 164 6.80 -15.51 15.75
C GLU A 164 7.77 -14.63 16.53
N PRO A 165 7.31 -13.95 17.58
CA PRO A 165 8.15 -12.93 18.17
C PRO A 165 9.11 -13.61 19.14
N TRP A 166 10.22 -14.15 18.64
CA TRP A 166 11.31 -14.71 19.46
C TRP A 166 11.99 -13.70 20.39
N ALA A 167 11.49 -12.45 20.45
CA ALA A 167 11.92 -11.47 21.42
C ALA A 167 11.46 -11.84 22.82
N LEU A 168 12.36 -11.72 23.79
CA LEU A 168 12.01 -11.66 25.19
C LEU A 168 11.04 -10.49 25.42
N MET A 169 9.99 -10.69 26.22
CA MET A 169 8.94 -9.70 26.49
C MET A 169 8.17 -9.24 25.24
N ALA A 170 8.05 -10.10 24.23
CA ALA A 170 7.27 -9.79 23.04
C ALA A 170 5.82 -9.44 23.39
N LYS A 171 5.28 -8.34 22.85
CA LYS A 171 3.87 -7.94 23.01
C LYS A 171 3.12 -8.02 21.69
N LYS A 172 1.86 -8.45 21.73
CA LYS A 172 0.92 -8.32 20.59
C LYS A 172 0.26 -6.94 20.65
N ARG A 173 -0.15 -6.40 19.50
CA ARG A 173 -0.72 -5.04 19.42
C ARG A 173 -2.09 -5.02 20.10
N GLY A 174 -2.20 -4.34 21.24
CA GLY A 174 -3.44 -4.27 22.02
C GLY A 174 -3.73 -5.51 22.88
N GLU A 175 -2.78 -6.45 22.93
CA GLU A 175 -2.83 -7.65 23.76
C GLU A 175 -1.60 -7.67 24.68
N GLY A 176 -1.63 -8.50 25.72
CA GLY A 176 -0.52 -8.65 26.66
C GLY A 176 0.75 -9.25 26.04
N LEU A 177 1.62 -9.81 26.88
CA LEU A 177 2.79 -10.55 26.43
C LEU A 177 2.36 -11.73 25.55
N VAL A 178 3.13 -11.98 24.49
CA VAL A 178 2.94 -13.13 23.60
C VAL A 178 3.26 -14.42 24.36
N TYR A 179 4.24 -14.36 25.28
CA TYR A 179 4.59 -15.43 26.19
C TYR A 179 4.31 -14.93 27.62
N PRO A 180 3.21 -15.37 28.25
CA PRO A 180 2.79 -14.86 29.56
C PRO A 180 3.80 -15.10 30.69
N GLY A 181 4.69 -16.09 30.55
CA GLY A 181 5.75 -16.40 31.50
C GLY A 181 7.10 -15.73 31.21
N ASP A 182 7.20 -14.90 30.17
CA ASP A 182 8.41 -14.10 29.95
C ASP A 182 8.51 -13.04 31.05
N TYR A 183 9.67 -12.97 31.70
CA TYR A 183 10.06 -11.86 32.56
C TYR A 183 11.54 -11.55 32.35
N ILE A 184 11.93 -10.35 32.77
CA ILE A 184 13.32 -9.92 32.84
C ILE A 184 13.73 -10.06 34.30
N ASN A 185 14.84 -10.77 34.56
CA ASN A 185 15.38 -10.85 35.92
C ASN A 185 15.98 -9.49 36.33
N LYS A 186 16.06 -9.22 37.63
CA LYS A 186 16.44 -7.90 38.17
C LYS A 186 17.83 -7.43 37.69
N ASP A 187 18.77 -8.35 37.59
CA ASP A 187 20.14 -8.02 37.17
C ASP A 187 20.16 -7.59 35.69
N LEU A 188 19.49 -8.34 34.82
CA LEU A 188 19.35 -7.98 33.40
C LEU A 188 18.59 -6.66 33.21
N GLU A 189 17.58 -6.39 34.04
CA GLU A 189 16.86 -5.11 34.02
C GLU A 189 17.80 -3.94 34.34
N SER A 190 18.65 -4.08 35.37
CA SER A 190 19.67 -3.09 35.71
C SER A 190 20.70 -2.93 34.58
N GLU A 191 21.21 -4.02 34.01
CA GLU A 191 22.17 -3.99 32.91
C GLU A 191 21.59 -3.30 31.65
N LEU A 192 20.31 -3.50 31.35
CA LEU A 192 19.63 -2.85 30.24
C LEU A 192 19.50 -1.34 30.48
N SER A 193 19.16 -0.91 31.70
CA SER A 193 19.09 0.51 32.07
C SER A 193 20.47 1.17 31.94
N ASP A 194 21.51 0.55 32.51
CA ASP A 194 22.88 1.04 32.42
C ASP A 194 23.39 1.12 30.97
N PHE A 195 22.96 0.17 30.12
CA PHE A 195 23.24 0.22 28.70
C PHE A 195 22.57 1.42 28.03
N GLU A 196 21.30 1.72 28.33
CA GLU A 196 20.61 2.90 27.80
C GLU A 196 21.34 4.19 28.16
N ASP A 197 21.66 4.36 29.44
CA ASP A 197 22.37 5.55 29.96
C ASP A 197 23.74 5.70 29.30
N PHE A 198 24.50 4.61 29.18
CA PHE A 198 25.78 4.61 28.46
C PHE A 198 25.66 5.07 27.00
N ARG A 199 24.59 4.70 26.29
CA ARG A 199 24.38 5.10 24.89
C ARG A 199 24.00 6.58 24.78
N ILE A 200 23.28 7.11 25.76
CA ILE A 200 22.92 8.53 25.84
C ILE A 200 24.17 9.35 26.19
N ASP A 201 24.83 9.03 27.29
CA ASP A 201 25.87 9.89 27.87
C ASP A 201 27.16 9.87 27.05
N ARG A 202 27.62 8.68 26.64
CA ARG A 202 28.92 8.54 25.96
C ARG A 202 28.85 8.74 24.45
N TYR A 203 27.70 8.47 23.83
CA TYR A 203 27.55 8.50 22.36
C TYR A 203 26.47 9.45 21.86
N ASN A 204 25.76 10.17 22.74
CA ASN A 204 24.67 11.08 22.39
C ASN A 204 23.68 10.45 21.40
N CYS A 205 23.33 9.19 21.64
CA CYS A 205 22.48 8.43 20.73
C CYS A 205 21.01 8.83 20.88
N ALA A 206 20.34 9.09 19.77
CA ALA A 206 18.90 9.36 19.78
C ALA A 206 18.12 8.17 20.35
N LYS A 207 17.11 8.44 21.18
CA LYS A 207 16.25 7.44 21.83
C LYS A 207 15.74 6.34 20.89
N ARG A 208 15.31 6.71 19.68
CA ARG A 208 14.84 5.76 18.66
C ARG A 208 15.91 4.75 18.22
N THR A 209 17.19 5.15 18.20
CA THR A 209 18.29 4.24 17.89
C THR A 209 18.47 3.23 19.01
N ILE A 210 18.43 3.70 20.26
CA ILE A 210 18.53 2.86 21.46
C ILE A 210 17.39 1.85 21.51
N GLU A 211 16.14 2.27 21.27
CA GLU A 211 14.98 1.37 21.17
C GLU A 211 15.16 0.26 20.11
N ILE A 212 15.80 0.56 18.98
CA ILE A 212 16.10 -0.43 17.93
C ILE A 212 17.20 -1.39 18.39
N GLU A 213 18.21 -0.90 19.10
CA GLU A 213 19.30 -1.70 19.66
C GLU A 213 18.76 -2.65 20.74
N LEU A 214 18.01 -2.14 21.72
CA LEU A 214 17.34 -2.92 22.76
C LEU A 214 16.42 -3.97 22.16
N LYS A 215 15.62 -3.62 21.16
CA LYS A 215 14.76 -4.59 20.48
C LYS A 215 15.57 -5.73 19.86
N SER A 216 16.75 -5.44 19.31
CA SER A 216 17.64 -6.46 18.74
C SER A 216 18.25 -7.32 19.85
N ILE A 217 18.64 -6.72 20.98
CA ILE A 217 19.13 -7.42 22.18
C ILE A 217 18.07 -8.38 22.72
N HIS A 218 16.83 -7.91 22.95
CA HIS A 218 15.72 -8.75 23.40
C HIS A 218 15.42 -9.90 22.44
N GLN A 219 15.60 -9.70 21.12
CA GLN A 219 15.46 -10.77 20.14
C GLN A 219 16.54 -11.85 20.26
N ILE A 220 17.80 -11.45 20.50
CA ILE A 220 18.88 -12.40 20.72
C ILE A 220 18.67 -13.15 22.04
N LEU A 221 18.34 -12.45 23.14
CA LEU A 221 18.07 -13.07 24.44
C LEU A 221 16.90 -14.06 24.38
N GLY A 222 15.81 -13.68 23.72
CA GLY A 222 14.68 -14.57 23.57
C GLY A 222 14.94 -15.76 22.64
N TRP A 223 15.88 -15.63 21.68
CA TRP A 223 16.38 -16.76 20.90
C TRP A 223 17.27 -17.68 21.76
N LEU A 224 18.18 -17.12 22.55
CA LEU A 224 19.02 -17.86 23.49
C LEU A 224 18.16 -18.67 24.48
N HIS A 225 17.13 -18.06 25.05
CA HIS A 225 16.21 -18.77 25.94
C HIS A 225 15.51 -19.94 25.25
N ARG A 226 14.91 -19.70 24.07
CA ARG A 226 14.00 -20.68 23.46
C ARG A 226 14.70 -21.74 22.62
N ALA A 227 15.73 -21.34 21.87
CA ALA A 227 16.48 -22.21 20.96
C ALA A 227 17.71 -22.84 21.63
N LYS A 228 18.43 -22.08 22.48
CA LYS A 228 19.59 -22.60 23.23
C LYS A 228 19.26 -23.11 24.63
N LYS A 229 17.99 -22.97 25.08
CA LYS A 229 17.48 -23.48 26.36
C LYS A 229 18.15 -22.87 27.59
N ILE A 230 18.63 -21.63 27.48
CA ILE A 230 19.19 -20.89 28.61
C ILE A 230 18.02 -20.41 29.52
N PRO A 231 18.02 -20.73 30.83
CA PRO A 231 16.97 -20.29 31.75
C PRO A 231 16.82 -18.77 31.83
N LEU A 232 15.62 -18.27 32.12
CA LEU A 232 15.33 -16.82 32.18
C LEU A 232 16.13 -16.12 33.30
N GLU A 233 16.42 -16.85 34.37
CA GLU A 233 17.18 -16.39 35.53
C GLU A 233 18.66 -16.17 35.18
N GLU A 234 19.18 -16.93 34.22
CA GLU A 234 20.58 -16.90 33.79
C GLU A 234 20.86 -15.90 32.65
N LEU A 235 19.82 -15.34 32.03
CA LEU A 235 19.99 -14.37 30.95
C LEU A 235 20.63 -13.08 31.49
N ARG A 236 21.75 -12.69 30.88
CA ARG A 236 22.46 -11.43 31.09
C ARG A 236 22.87 -10.86 29.74
N LEU A 237 23.29 -9.59 29.70
CA LEU A 237 23.92 -9.02 28.52
C LEU A 237 25.22 -9.76 28.16
N THR A 238 25.93 -10.27 29.16
CA THR A 238 27.13 -11.10 28.99
C THR A 238 26.86 -12.48 28.36
N THR A 239 25.61 -12.96 28.38
CA THR A 239 25.21 -14.17 27.64
C THR A 239 25.27 -13.96 26.12
N ILE A 240 25.16 -12.71 25.66
CA ILE A 240 25.34 -12.37 24.24
C ILE A 240 26.81 -12.06 23.95
N ILE A 241 27.41 -11.17 24.74
CA ILE A 241 28.79 -10.73 24.59
C ILE A 241 29.56 -11.03 25.87
N PRO A 242 30.35 -12.11 25.95
CA PRO A 242 31.10 -12.43 27.14
C PRO A 242 32.17 -11.36 27.41
N HIS A 243 32.35 -11.03 28.69
CA HIS A 243 33.42 -10.12 29.12
C HIS A 243 34.69 -10.93 29.35
N ALA A 244 35.69 -10.73 28.48
CA ALA A 244 37.02 -11.30 28.64
C ALA A 244 37.97 -10.20 29.12
N HIS A 245 38.36 -10.23 30.39
CA HIS A 245 39.19 -9.19 31.01
C HIS A 245 40.54 -9.03 30.31
N LEU A 246 40.78 -7.90 29.65
CA LEU A 246 42.02 -7.70 28.86
C LEU A 246 43.15 -7.01 29.63
N ILE A 247 42.80 -6.19 30.63
CA ILE A 247 43.75 -5.34 31.33
C ILE A 247 44.22 -6.07 32.58
N ILE A 248 45.50 -6.42 32.65
CA ILE A 248 46.04 -7.08 33.84
C ILE A 248 46.54 -6.03 34.81
N SER A 249 45.99 -6.01 36.03
CA SER A 249 46.42 -5.06 37.06
C SER A 249 47.85 -5.33 37.51
N ARG A 250 48.51 -4.30 38.03
CA ARG A 250 49.87 -4.42 38.56
C ARG A 250 49.93 -5.38 39.75
N GLU A 251 48.88 -5.40 40.57
CA GLU A 251 48.75 -6.24 41.76
C GLU A 251 48.73 -7.72 41.41
N GLU A 252 48.05 -8.10 40.32
CA GLU A 252 48.03 -9.46 39.81
C GLU A 252 49.40 -9.98 39.35
N CYS A 253 50.38 -9.09 39.17
CA CYS A 253 51.73 -9.42 38.71
C CYS A 253 52.78 -9.33 39.81
N LEU A 254 52.37 -9.22 41.08
CA LEU A 254 53.29 -9.22 42.22
C LEU A 254 53.68 -10.65 42.61
N LYS A 255 54.99 -10.92 42.65
CA LYS A 255 55.56 -12.16 43.17
C LYS A 255 56.50 -11.82 44.32
N LYS A 256 56.20 -12.32 45.53
CA LYS A 256 56.94 -11.99 46.77
C LYS A 256 57.07 -10.46 46.99
N LYS A 257 55.99 -9.69 46.77
CA LYS A 257 55.92 -8.22 46.86
C LYS A 257 56.76 -7.44 45.82
N ASN A 258 57.45 -8.11 44.91
CA ASN A 258 58.13 -7.47 43.78
C ASN A 258 57.33 -7.67 42.49
N PHE A 259 57.36 -6.67 41.62
CA PHE A 259 56.67 -6.73 40.34
C PHE A 259 57.44 -7.61 39.35
N ASP A 260 56.76 -8.60 38.78
CA ASP A 260 57.32 -9.53 37.81
C ASP A 260 56.85 -9.16 36.39
N TYR A 261 57.75 -8.58 35.60
CA TYR A 261 57.46 -8.13 34.24
C TYR A 261 57.17 -9.29 33.28
N ASN A 262 57.86 -10.43 33.44
CA ASN A 262 57.63 -11.61 32.61
C ASN A 262 56.25 -12.21 32.88
N LEU A 263 55.83 -12.21 34.16
CA LEU A 263 54.48 -12.61 34.55
C LEU A 263 53.41 -11.70 33.95
N GLN A 264 53.64 -10.37 33.94
CA GLN A 264 52.72 -9.43 33.31
C GLN A 264 52.57 -9.68 31.81
N ILE A 265 53.69 -9.84 31.08
CA ILE A 265 53.66 -10.12 29.64
C ILE A 265 52.90 -11.42 29.37
N SER A 266 53.21 -12.48 30.11
CA SER A 266 52.56 -13.80 29.95
C SER A 266 51.05 -13.72 30.21
N LYS A 267 50.64 -13.07 31.31
CA LYS A 267 49.21 -12.86 31.62
C LYS A 267 48.49 -12.03 30.57
N LYS A 268 49.10 -10.94 30.08
CA LYS A 268 48.54 -10.13 28.99
C LYS A 268 48.39 -10.95 27.70
N ALA A 269 49.37 -11.78 27.36
CA ALA A 269 49.30 -12.65 26.19
C ALA A 269 48.16 -13.68 26.30
N MET A 270 48.05 -14.36 27.45
CA MET A 270 46.96 -15.32 27.71
C MET A 270 45.58 -14.64 27.69
N ALA A 271 45.44 -13.47 28.31
CA ALA A 271 44.20 -12.70 28.31
C ALA A 271 43.77 -12.32 26.88
N ARG A 272 44.74 -11.90 26.07
CA ARG A 272 44.50 -11.55 24.66
C ARG A 272 44.09 -12.78 23.85
N GLU A 273 44.75 -13.92 24.03
CA GLU A 273 44.41 -15.18 23.37
C GLU A 273 43.00 -15.64 23.74
N ASN A 274 42.67 -15.62 25.04
CA ASN A 274 41.33 -15.93 25.52
C ASN A 274 40.28 -14.99 24.92
N ALA A 275 40.53 -13.68 24.91
CA ALA A 275 39.62 -12.72 24.31
C ALA A 275 39.44 -12.91 22.80
N PHE A 276 40.48 -13.37 22.08
CA PHE A 276 40.34 -13.75 20.67
C PHE A 276 39.50 -15.01 20.49
N ALA A 277 39.67 -16.02 21.35
CA ALA A 277 38.86 -17.23 21.35
C ALA A 277 37.39 -16.90 21.61
N GLU A 278 37.10 -16.12 22.65
CA GLU A 278 35.76 -15.64 23.00
C GLU A 278 35.14 -14.77 21.89
N ALA A 279 35.92 -13.90 21.26
CA ALA A 279 35.46 -13.08 20.14
C ALA A 279 35.09 -13.95 18.92
N ASN A 280 35.83 -15.01 18.65
CA ASN A 280 35.51 -15.95 17.57
C ASN A 280 34.27 -16.78 17.88
N PHE A 281 34.14 -17.28 19.12
CA PHE A 281 32.95 -17.98 19.59
C PHE A 281 31.70 -17.09 19.46
N THR A 282 31.78 -15.85 19.96
CA THR A 282 30.69 -14.87 19.89
C THR A 282 30.32 -14.53 18.45
N LYS A 283 31.31 -14.33 17.57
CA LYS A 283 31.07 -14.13 16.14
C LYS A 283 30.27 -15.30 15.54
N ASN A 284 30.60 -16.54 15.90
CA ASN A 284 29.90 -17.73 15.42
C ASN A 284 28.47 -17.83 15.99
N LEU A 285 28.28 -17.51 17.27
CA LEU A 285 26.96 -17.43 17.90
C LEU A 285 26.05 -16.40 17.18
N ILE A 286 26.58 -15.20 16.92
CA ILE A 286 25.85 -14.16 16.18
C ILE A 286 25.56 -14.62 14.75
N LEU A 287 26.51 -15.26 14.05
CA LEU A 287 26.27 -15.81 12.72
C LEU A 287 25.16 -16.87 12.72
N GLU A 288 25.14 -17.75 13.72
CA GLU A 288 24.09 -18.74 13.90
C GLU A 288 22.72 -18.06 14.08
N TYR A 289 22.64 -17.06 14.94
CA TYR A 289 21.41 -16.27 15.12
C TYR A 289 20.97 -15.56 13.82
N LEU A 290 21.91 -14.96 13.08
CA LEU A 290 21.63 -14.32 11.80
C LEU A 290 21.14 -15.30 10.73
N ASN A 291 21.57 -16.55 10.79
CA ASN A 291 21.09 -17.61 9.91
C ASN A 291 19.70 -18.08 10.33
N PHE A 292 19.46 -18.23 11.64
CA PHE A 292 18.16 -18.57 12.21
C PHE A 292 17.07 -17.55 11.83
N ILE A 293 17.32 -16.26 12.04
CA ILE A 293 16.32 -15.21 11.76
C ILE A 293 16.14 -14.95 10.25
N GLY A 294 17.13 -15.34 9.44
CA GLY A 294 17.16 -15.09 8.00
C GLY A 294 17.12 -13.59 7.65
N GLY A 295 16.47 -13.27 6.54
CA GLY A 295 16.27 -11.88 6.08
C GLY A 295 17.45 -11.28 5.28
N THR A 296 17.31 -10.01 4.92
CA THR A 296 18.23 -9.32 4.02
C THR A 296 19.57 -8.97 4.70
N PRO A 297 20.68 -8.86 3.94
CA PRO A 297 21.98 -8.47 4.48
C PRO A 297 21.92 -7.18 5.32
N ARG A 298 21.10 -6.21 4.92
CA ARG A 298 20.87 -4.96 5.66
C ARG A 298 20.27 -5.18 7.05
N ASN A 299 19.28 -6.07 7.17
CA ASN A 299 18.69 -6.37 8.47
C ASN A 299 19.69 -7.08 9.38
N LYS A 300 20.47 -8.01 8.81
CA LYS A 300 21.55 -8.71 9.51
C LYS A 300 22.64 -7.74 9.99
N GLU A 301 23.07 -6.81 9.13
CA GLU A 301 24.07 -5.79 9.47
C GLU A 301 23.61 -4.90 10.63
N ARG A 302 22.32 -4.53 10.66
CA ARG A 302 21.75 -3.76 11.77
C ARG A 302 21.82 -4.51 13.10
N ILE A 303 21.52 -5.82 13.10
CA ILE A 303 21.64 -6.65 14.30
C ILE A 303 23.10 -6.69 14.78
N VAL A 304 24.05 -6.88 13.86
CA VAL A 304 25.48 -6.87 14.20
C VAL A 304 25.91 -5.51 14.77
N LYS A 305 25.39 -4.39 14.25
CA LYS A 305 25.65 -3.06 14.84
C LYS A 305 25.14 -2.93 16.27
N SER A 306 23.99 -3.51 16.59
CA SER A 306 23.50 -3.58 17.98
C SER A 306 24.40 -4.44 18.86
N ALA A 307 24.92 -5.56 18.35
CA ALA A 307 25.92 -6.38 19.06
C ALA A 307 27.25 -5.63 19.27
N ILE A 308 27.69 -4.81 18.31
CA ILE A 308 28.86 -3.93 18.46
C ILE A 308 28.62 -2.88 19.54
N ALA A 309 27.44 -2.24 19.55
CA ALA A 309 27.08 -1.28 20.59
C ALA A 309 27.09 -1.92 21.97
N LEU A 310 26.57 -3.14 22.10
CA LEU A 310 26.62 -3.94 23.31
C LEU A 310 28.06 -4.26 23.73
N ALA A 311 28.92 -4.69 22.79
CA ALA A 311 30.32 -4.96 23.07
C ALA A 311 31.07 -3.71 23.57
N LYS A 312 30.78 -2.53 23.02
CA LYS A 312 31.35 -1.27 23.53
C LYS A 312 30.94 -0.97 24.97
N TYR A 313 29.70 -1.30 25.34
CA TYR A 313 29.22 -1.17 26.71
C TYR A 313 29.91 -2.16 27.65
N ILE A 314 30.00 -3.43 27.27
CA ILE A 314 30.65 -4.47 28.10
C ILE A 314 32.13 -4.13 28.34
N PHE A 315 32.85 -3.66 27.33
CA PHE A 315 34.28 -3.32 27.42
C PHE A 315 34.54 -1.83 27.75
N ARG A 316 33.55 -1.09 28.24
CA ARG A 316 33.63 0.38 28.43
C ARG A 316 34.76 0.87 29.32
N GLU A 317 35.14 0.06 30.32
CA GLU A 317 36.21 0.38 31.28
C GLU A 317 37.62 0.12 30.71
N GLU A 318 37.70 -0.73 29.68
CA GLU A 318 38.95 -1.10 29.02
C GLU A 318 39.26 -0.18 27.83
N ILE A 319 38.23 0.40 27.21
CA ILE A 319 38.36 1.31 26.07
C ILE A 319 38.96 2.66 26.52
N GLY A 320 40.06 3.06 25.90
CA GLY A 320 40.76 4.32 26.16
C GLY A 320 41.91 4.19 27.16
N LYS A 321 42.28 2.96 27.54
CA LYS A 321 43.45 2.65 28.37
C LYS A 321 44.69 2.47 27.49
N ASP A 322 45.89 2.52 28.06
CA ASP A 322 47.16 2.48 27.32
C ASP A 322 47.29 1.28 26.36
N ASP A 323 46.86 0.08 26.81
CA ASP A 323 46.91 -1.14 26.00
C ASP A 323 45.82 -1.17 24.90
N TYR A 324 44.72 -0.44 25.08
CA TYR A 324 43.54 -0.42 24.20
C TYR A 324 42.99 1.01 24.03
N PRO A 325 43.75 1.90 23.37
CA PRO A 325 43.40 3.32 23.27
C PRO A 325 42.14 3.54 22.43
N LYS A 326 41.81 2.63 21.50
CA LYS A 326 40.65 2.72 20.62
C LYS A 326 39.77 1.49 20.74
N GLU A 327 38.48 1.67 20.47
CA GLU A 327 37.48 0.59 20.46
C GLU A 327 37.84 -0.58 19.53
N GLN A 328 38.51 -0.29 18.42
CA GLN A 328 38.91 -1.26 17.40
C GLN A 328 40.06 -2.17 17.86
N ASP A 329 40.75 -1.79 18.94
CA ASP A 329 41.84 -2.58 19.52
C ASP A 329 41.29 -3.74 20.36
N ILE A 330 40.03 -3.66 20.80
CA ILE A 330 39.33 -4.72 21.53
C ILE A 330 38.98 -5.87 20.55
N PRO A 331 39.47 -7.12 20.77
CA PRO A 331 39.24 -8.24 19.86
C PRO A 331 37.76 -8.50 19.53
N MET A 332 36.88 -8.43 20.54
CA MET A 332 35.43 -8.61 20.40
C MET A 332 34.82 -7.63 19.40
N ILE A 333 35.12 -6.34 19.57
CA ILE A 333 34.60 -5.25 18.72
C ILE A 333 35.14 -5.40 17.30
N SER A 334 36.44 -5.67 17.16
CA SER A 334 37.10 -5.86 15.86
C SER A 334 36.47 -7.01 15.06
N ARG A 335 36.21 -8.17 15.69
CA ARG A 335 35.59 -9.32 15.01
C ARG A 335 34.16 -9.04 14.55
N LEU A 336 33.36 -8.36 15.37
CA LEU A 336 32.00 -7.97 14.99
C LEU A 336 32.00 -6.89 13.89
N GLN A 337 32.96 -5.96 13.92
CA GLN A 337 33.14 -4.97 12.84
C GLN A 337 33.50 -5.64 11.50
N GLN A 338 34.39 -6.63 11.51
CA GLN A 338 34.70 -7.44 10.31
C GLN A 338 33.44 -8.11 9.75
N LEU A 339 32.60 -8.69 10.61
CA LEU A 339 31.33 -9.29 10.18
C LEU A 339 30.38 -8.25 9.56
N SER A 340 30.26 -7.07 10.18
CA SER A 340 29.48 -5.96 9.65
C SER A 340 29.97 -5.48 8.27
N GLN A 341 31.29 -5.43 8.06
CA GLN A 341 31.89 -5.08 6.76
C GLN A 341 31.57 -6.12 5.68
N ILE A 342 31.62 -7.42 6.01
CA ILE A 342 31.25 -8.50 5.08
C ILE A 342 29.79 -8.36 4.66
N LEU A 343 28.88 -8.14 5.62
CA LEU A 343 27.45 -7.95 5.35
C LEU A 343 27.18 -6.69 4.50
N ASN A 344 27.94 -5.61 4.73
CA ASN A 344 27.88 -4.40 3.90
C ASN A 344 28.30 -4.65 2.46
N LYS A 345 29.38 -5.42 2.24
CA LYS A 345 29.82 -5.81 0.88
C LYS A 345 28.76 -6.67 0.19
N GLN A 346 28.16 -7.61 0.91
CA GLN A 346 27.03 -8.40 0.41
C GLN A 346 25.81 -7.52 0.08
N GLN A 347 25.51 -6.51 0.89
CA GLN A 347 24.41 -5.59 0.60
C GLN A 347 24.62 -4.82 -0.71
N LYS A 348 25.84 -4.40 -1.02
CA LYS A 348 26.16 -3.67 -2.26
C LYS A 348 26.02 -4.53 -3.52
N THR A 349 26.25 -5.84 -3.40
CA THR A 349 26.18 -6.80 -4.52
C THR A 349 24.80 -7.44 -4.67
N THR A 350 24.00 -7.48 -3.59
CA THR A 350 22.65 -8.06 -3.62
C THR A 350 21.71 -7.17 -4.42
N SER A 351 21.15 -7.71 -5.50
CA SER A 351 20.10 -7.04 -6.27
C SER A 351 18.85 -6.77 -5.42
N ALA A 352 18.12 -5.71 -5.72
CA ALA A 352 16.89 -5.39 -5.00
C ALA A 352 15.91 -6.56 -5.07
N THR A 353 15.33 -6.95 -3.93
CA THR A 353 14.36 -8.06 -3.82
C THR A 353 13.15 -7.89 -4.75
N ILE A 354 12.81 -6.64 -5.10
CA ILE A 354 11.75 -6.33 -6.07
C ILE A 354 12.37 -5.43 -7.16
N PRO A 355 12.30 -5.84 -8.44
CA PRO A 355 12.72 -4.99 -9.55
C PRO A 355 12.00 -3.64 -9.56
N HIS A 356 12.71 -2.58 -9.93
CA HIS A 356 12.19 -1.20 -9.91
C HIS A 356 10.87 -1.06 -10.69
N HIS A 357 10.80 -1.58 -11.92
CA HIS A 357 9.62 -1.48 -12.80
C HIS A 357 8.30 -2.03 -12.21
N ARG A 358 8.37 -2.93 -11.20
CA ARG A 358 7.20 -3.49 -10.51
C ARG A 358 6.65 -2.57 -9.42
N LYS A 359 7.38 -1.53 -9.03
CA LYS A 359 7.06 -0.59 -7.94
C LYS A 359 7.22 0.87 -8.35
N SER A 360 7.34 1.13 -9.65
CA SER A 360 7.42 2.44 -10.27
C SER A 360 6.50 2.53 -11.48
N VAL A 361 6.11 3.75 -11.81
CA VAL A 361 5.45 4.13 -13.07
C VAL A 361 6.30 5.23 -13.73
N PRO A 362 6.11 5.54 -15.02
CA PRO A 362 6.57 6.78 -15.62
C PRO A 362 6.16 8.00 -14.78
N TRP A 363 6.94 9.09 -14.82
CA TRP A 363 6.64 10.26 -14.00
C TRP A 363 5.34 10.95 -14.44
N GLU A 364 5.08 10.92 -15.74
CA GLU A 364 3.86 11.40 -16.40
C GLU A 364 2.63 10.68 -15.87
N ASP A 365 2.72 9.36 -15.66
CA ASP A 365 1.64 8.58 -15.05
C ASP A 365 1.36 9.02 -13.61
N ALA A 366 2.38 9.45 -12.85
CA ALA A 366 2.17 10.01 -11.51
C ALA A 366 1.39 11.33 -11.56
N LEU A 367 1.63 12.17 -12.57
CA LEU A 367 0.86 13.40 -12.81
C LEU A 367 -0.58 13.09 -13.26
N GLN A 368 -0.79 12.06 -14.08
CA GLN A 368 -2.14 11.59 -14.43
C GLN A 368 -2.90 11.07 -13.20
N VAL A 369 -2.20 10.38 -12.29
CA VAL A 369 -2.79 9.94 -11.00
C VAL A 369 -3.20 11.15 -10.17
N LEU A 370 -2.37 12.20 -10.10
CA LEU A 370 -2.73 13.45 -9.42
C LEU A 370 -4.03 14.04 -9.99
N GLU A 371 -4.13 14.14 -11.32
CA GLU A 371 -5.31 14.70 -11.99
C GLU A 371 -6.56 13.85 -11.73
N LYS A 372 -6.45 12.52 -11.74
CA LYS A 372 -7.55 11.62 -11.34
C LYS A 372 -8.01 11.87 -9.91
N LEU A 373 -7.09 12.12 -8.97
CA LEU A 373 -7.45 12.45 -7.59
C LEU A 373 -8.17 13.80 -7.50
N ARG A 374 -7.71 14.80 -8.25
CA ARG A 374 -8.33 16.13 -8.31
C ARG A 374 -9.78 16.06 -8.80
N ILE A 375 -10.00 15.36 -9.92
CA ILE A 375 -11.35 15.13 -10.46
C ILE A 375 -12.24 14.45 -9.42
N ARG A 376 -11.71 13.47 -8.67
CA ARG A 376 -12.46 12.81 -7.60
C ARG A 376 -12.75 13.72 -6.42
N ALA A 377 -11.85 14.62 -6.05
CA ALA A 377 -12.07 15.61 -4.99
C ALA A 377 -13.18 16.61 -5.36
N ASN A 378 -13.44 16.83 -6.65
CA ASN A 378 -14.51 17.71 -7.14
C ASN A 378 -15.80 16.96 -7.52
N THR A 379 -15.76 15.63 -7.58
CA THR A 379 -16.93 14.84 -7.97
C THR A 379 -17.83 14.64 -6.75
N HIS A 380 -18.98 15.32 -6.72
CA HIS A 380 -20.00 15.18 -5.68
C HIS A 380 -21.04 14.08 -5.96
N VAL A 381 -21.19 13.66 -7.21
CA VAL A 381 -22.18 12.66 -7.63
C VAL A 381 -21.47 11.48 -8.27
N CYS A 382 -21.81 10.26 -7.88
CA CYS A 382 -21.33 9.04 -8.54
C CYS A 382 -22.47 8.29 -9.23
N ARG A 383 -22.16 7.67 -10.37
CA ARG A 383 -23.08 6.76 -11.05
C ARG A 383 -22.81 5.34 -10.58
N VAL A 384 -23.84 4.67 -10.05
CA VAL A 384 -23.75 3.28 -9.58
C VAL A 384 -24.44 2.38 -10.60
N SER A 385 -23.72 1.39 -11.10
CA SER A 385 -24.31 0.29 -11.87
C SER A 385 -24.70 -0.82 -10.91
N GLN A 386 -25.98 -1.21 -10.91
CA GLN A 386 -26.41 -2.40 -10.20
C GLN A 386 -25.86 -3.66 -10.90
N GLN A 387 -25.59 -4.72 -10.14
CA GLN A 387 -25.16 -6.02 -10.69
C GLN A 387 -26.04 -6.43 -11.88
N GLY A 388 -25.43 -6.62 -13.04
CA GLY A 388 -26.11 -6.96 -14.30
C GLY A 388 -26.33 -5.79 -15.27
N GLY A 389 -25.82 -4.58 -14.98
CA GLY A 389 -25.73 -3.49 -15.96
C GLY A 389 -27.05 -2.83 -16.37
N ARG A 390 -28.19 -3.26 -15.82
CA ARG A 390 -29.53 -2.84 -16.26
C ARG A 390 -29.94 -1.42 -15.83
N TYR A 391 -29.36 -0.87 -14.75
CA TYR A 391 -29.68 0.47 -14.28
C TYR A 391 -28.41 1.20 -13.83
N ILE A 392 -28.24 2.42 -14.37
CA ILE A 392 -27.24 3.40 -13.94
C ILE A 392 -28.03 4.55 -13.30
N TYR A 393 -27.91 4.72 -11.98
CA TYR A 393 -28.49 5.87 -11.30
C TYR A 393 -27.39 6.73 -10.68
N SER A 394 -27.63 8.03 -10.60
CA SER A 394 -26.78 8.98 -9.88
C SER A 394 -27.08 8.92 -8.39
N ARG A 395 -26.03 8.98 -7.57
CA ARG A 395 -26.11 9.06 -6.12
C ARG A 395 -25.14 10.12 -5.63
N GLN A 396 -25.57 10.93 -4.66
CA GLN A 396 -24.67 11.82 -3.94
C GLN A 396 -23.57 11.00 -3.24
N ARG A 397 -22.32 11.38 -3.43
CA ARG A 397 -21.19 10.80 -2.72
C ARG A 397 -21.23 11.27 -1.27
N ARG A 398 -20.71 10.41 -0.39
CA ARG A 398 -20.53 10.78 1.02
C ARG A 398 -19.43 11.83 1.11
N ASP A 399 -19.67 12.90 1.87
CA ASP A 399 -18.74 14.02 2.02
C ASP A 399 -17.39 13.56 2.56
N ASN A 400 -17.36 12.66 3.54
CA ASN A 400 -16.12 12.00 4.01
C ASN A 400 -15.29 11.40 2.87
N GLY A 401 -15.94 10.78 1.88
CA GLY A 401 -15.23 10.20 0.73
C GLY A 401 -14.71 11.25 -0.25
N ILE A 402 -15.31 12.43 -0.31
CA ILE A 402 -14.85 13.58 -1.11
C ILE A 402 -13.65 14.21 -0.41
N ILE A 403 -13.74 14.40 0.90
CA ILE A 403 -12.70 14.98 1.75
C ILE A 403 -11.47 14.09 1.85
N ASP A 404 -11.65 12.76 1.92
CA ASP A 404 -10.55 11.82 1.83
C ASP A 404 -9.84 11.90 0.46
N ASP A 405 -10.59 12.01 -0.64
CA ASP A 405 -9.99 12.18 -1.98
C ASP A 405 -9.32 13.56 -2.13
N LEU A 406 -9.85 14.64 -1.53
CA LEU A 406 -9.19 15.95 -1.42
C LEU A 406 -7.86 15.84 -0.67
N GLN A 407 -7.85 15.17 0.47
CA GLN A 407 -6.63 14.97 1.26
C GLN A 407 -5.61 14.11 0.50
N HIS A 408 -6.05 13.08 -0.25
CA HIS A 408 -5.18 12.29 -1.12
C HIS A 408 -4.60 13.12 -2.26
N PHE A 409 -5.43 13.94 -2.91
CA PHE A 409 -4.99 14.87 -3.95
C PHE A 409 -3.90 15.80 -3.41
N LEU A 410 -4.13 16.46 -2.28
CA LEU A 410 -3.13 17.33 -1.64
C LEU A 410 -1.87 16.55 -1.24
N SER A 411 -2.02 15.35 -0.67
CA SER A 411 -0.87 14.51 -0.28
C SER A 411 0.02 14.20 -1.47
N LEU A 412 -0.55 13.93 -2.65
CA LEU A 412 0.23 13.69 -3.86
C LEU A 412 0.71 15.00 -4.49
N GLY A 413 -0.09 16.07 -4.47
CA GLY A 413 0.23 17.38 -5.02
C GLY A 413 1.51 17.96 -4.42
N PHE A 414 1.65 17.93 -3.09
CA PHE A 414 2.90 18.32 -2.41
C PHE A 414 4.12 17.46 -2.81
N MET A 415 3.90 16.23 -3.28
CA MET A 415 4.96 15.31 -3.70
C MET A 415 5.29 15.37 -5.20
N THR A 416 4.44 15.96 -6.03
CA THR A 416 4.60 15.95 -7.50
C THR A 416 4.70 17.33 -8.12
N LEU A 417 4.07 18.34 -7.51
CA LEU A 417 4.19 19.74 -7.94
C LEU A 417 5.50 20.37 -7.47
N MET A 418 6.14 19.77 -6.47
CA MET A 418 7.48 20.10 -5.99
C MET A 418 8.40 18.89 -6.14
N PRO A 419 9.73 19.08 -6.18
CA PRO A 419 10.69 17.99 -6.06
C PRO A 419 10.36 17.09 -4.84
N PRO A 420 10.20 15.75 -5.01
CA PRO A 420 9.70 14.90 -3.93
C PRO A 420 10.71 14.73 -2.79
N ASP A 421 10.40 15.28 -1.62
CA ASP A 421 11.22 15.23 -0.42
C ASP A 421 10.82 14.09 0.55
N ARG A 422 11.57 13.88 1.65
CA ARG A 422 11.40 12.84 2.68
C ARG A 422 9.96 12.85 3.18
N SER A 423 9.42 11.64 3.38
CA SER A 423 8.06 11.47 3.90
C SER A 423 7.79 12.31 5.15
N ARG A 424 8.82 12.46 6.00
CA ARG A 424 8.79 13.27 7.23
C ARG A 424 8.34 14.71 6.98
N THR A 425 8.89 15.35 5.95
CA THR A 425 8.58 16.73 5.56
C THR A 425 7.09 16.94 5.34
N TYR A 426 6.39 15.91 4.83
CA TYR A 426 4.96 16.00 4.53
C TYR A 426 4.06 15.63 5.71
N TYR A 427 4.35 14.54 6.43
CA TYR A 427 3.46 14.12 7.53
C TYR A 427 3.68 14.91 8.83
N GLU A 428 4.83 15.59 8.98
CA GLU A 428 5.11 16.54 10.08
C GLU A 428 4.88 18.00 9.65
N LEU A 429 4.22 18.24 8.51
CA LEU A 429 3.91 19.58 8.04
C LEU A 429 2.91 20.26 9.00
N GLU A 430 3.35 21.24 9.77
CA GLU A 430 2.56 22.01 10.74
C GLU A 430 2.09 23.35 10.17
N ILE A 431 0.79 23.64 10.35
CA ILE A 431 0.17 24.91 9.96
C ILE A 431 0.75 26.04 10.83
N ASP A 432 1.03 27.19 10.21
CA ASP A 432 1.59 28.41 10.83
C ASP A 432 3.00 28.27 11.42
N LYS A 433 3.66 27.13 11.19
CA LYS A 433 5.04 26.88 11.65
C LYS A 433 5.95 26.46 10.51
N THR A 434 5.66 25.32 9.90
CA THR A 434 6.44 24.81 8.76
C THR A 434 5.71 25.01 7.44
N LEU A 435 4.38 25.09 7.45
CA LEU A 435 3.57 25.52 6.30
C LEU A 435 3.01 26.90 6.62
N VAL A 436 3.53 27.91 5.94
CA VAL A 436 3.25 29.32 6.22
C VAL A 436 2.82 30.06 4.96
N GLN A 437 2.01 31.10 5.13
CA GLN A 437 1.55 31.96 4.04
C GLN A 437 2.16 33.35 4.19
N GLY A 438 2.76 33.88 3.13
CA GLY A 438 3.46 35.16 3.14
C GLY A 438 4.20 35.44 1.84
N ILE A 439 5.21 36.28 1.88
CA ILE A 439 6.07 36.54 0.73
C ILE A 439 7.54 36.53 1.16
N TYR A 440 8.41 35.94 0.35
CA TYR A 440 9.84 35.92 0.60
C TYR A 440 10.52 36.95 -0.31
N GLN A 441 11.05 38.03 0.26
CA GLN A 441 11.70 39.11 -0.47
C GLN A 441 12.98 39.56 0.24
N GLY A 442 14.08 39.71 -0.51
CA GLY A 442 15.34 40.23 0.04
C GLY A 442 15.97 39.36 1.14
N GLY A 443 15.71 38.04 1.15
CA GLY A 443 16.19 37.13 2.18
C GLY A 443 15.36 37.11 3.47
N LEU A 444 14.26 37.85 3.52
CA LEU A 444 13.33 37.89 4.66
C LEU A 444 11.96 37.34 4.25
N PHE A 445 11.39 36.51 5.13
CA PHE A 445 10.00 36.11 5.01
C PHE A 445 9.09 37.11 5.72
N ILE A 446 8.10 37.64 5.00
CA ILE A 446 7.07 38.53 5.55
C ILE A 446 5.76 37.74 5.63
N PRO A 447 5.24 37.44 6.84
CA PRO A 447 3.98 36.72 7.01
C PRO A 447 2.80 37.47 6.39
N LYS A 448 1.79 36.74 5.90
CA LYS A 448 0.59 37.33 5.27
C LYS A 448 -0.09 38.41 6.11
N LYS A 449 -0.08 38.26 7.44
CA LYS A 449 -0.67 39.21 8.39
C LYS A 449 0.02 40.58 8.40
N GLU A 450 1.27 40.63 7.97
CA GLU A 450 2.13 41.83 7.95
C GLU A 450 2.31 42.38 6.53
N MET A 451 1.71 41.74 5.52
CA MET A 451 1.80 42.18 4.13
C MET A 451 0.84 43.34 3.86
N ASN A 452 1.33 44.36 3.14
CA ASN A 452 0.50 45.46 2.63
C ASN A 452 -0.61 44.97 1.69
N ASN A 453 -0.36 43.90 0.93
CA ASN A 453 -1.35 43.27 0.07
C ASN A 453 -1.44 41.75 0.33
N PRO A 454 -2.30 41.32 1.27
CA PRO A 454 -2.44 39.91 1.64
C PRO A 454 -2.89 38.98 0.50
N SER A 455 -3.45 39.54 -0.59
CA SER A 455 -3.87 38.76 -1.77
C SER A 455 -2.70 38.21 -2.58
N GLN A 456 -1.51 38.80 -2.44
CA GLN A 456 -0.27 38.34 -3.10
C GLN A 456 0.47 37.26 -2.28
N ALA A 457 -0.08 36.85 -1.14
CA ALA A 457 0.58 35.88 -0.27
C ALA A 457 0.66 34.50 -0.93
N LEU A 458 1.84 33.89 -0.84
CA LEU A 458 2.16 32.58 -1.36
C LEU A 458 2.36 31.59 -0.20
N TRP A 459 2.19 30.30 -0.47
CA TRP A 459 2.47 29.24 0.49
C TRP A 459 3.94 28.84 0.41
N TYR A 460 4.57 28.68 1.57
CA TYR A 460 5.95 28.23 1.71
C TYR A 460 6.04 27.07 2.71
N ILE A 461 6.97 26.16 2.44
CA ILE A 461 7.47 25.19 3.40
C ILE A 461 8.77 25.74 3.99
N HIS A 462 8.78 25.92 5.31
CA HIS A 462 9.93 26.37 6.08
C HIS A 462 10.47 25.22 6.93
N LEU A 463 11.78 24.97 6.83
CA LEU A 463 12.49 23.95 7.59
C LEU A 463 13.74 24.51 8.26
N GLU A 464 13.79 24.39 9.57
CA GLU A 464 14.96 24.73 10.39
C GLU A 464 16.14 23.76 10.14
N PRO A 465 17.39 24.18 10.38
CA PRO A 465 18.58 23.35 10.19
C PRO A 465 18.54 21.98 10.89
N GLU A 466 17.90 21.89 12.05
CA GLU A 466 17.77 20.66 12.84
C GLU A 466 16.67 19.73 12.30
N SER A 467 15.76 20.27 11.48
CA SER A 467 14.58 19.55 10.99
C SER A 467 14.90 18.60 9.83
N TYR A 468 16.06 18.76 9.17
CA TYR A 468 16.45 17.95 8.02
C TYR A 468 17.94 17.62 7.96
N LYS A 469 18.27 16.51 7.28
CA LYS A 469 19.60 15.86 7.37
C LYS A 469 20.77 16.76 6.94
N THR A 470 20.52 17.68 6.02
CA THR A 470 21.55 18.54 5.42
C THR A 470 21.47 19.97 5.92
N GLY A 471 20.65 20.26 6.95
CA GLY A 471 20.51 21.62 7.47
C GLY A 471 21.76 22.16 8.15
N ARG A 472 22.62 21.29 8.71
CA ARG A 472 23.95 21.71 9.18
C ARG A 472 24.86 22.26 8.08
N ILE A 473 24.61 21.90 6.82
CA ILE A 473 25.41 22.33 5.67
C ILE A 473 24.74 23.52 4.98
N TYR A 474 23.42 23.45 4.80
CA TYR A 474 22.67 24.41 4.00
C TYR A 474 21.88 25.45 4.80
N GLY A 475 21.85 25.33 6.13
CA GLY A 475 21.15 26.25 7.01
C GLY A 475 19.63 26.06 6.99
N GLU A 476 18.92 27.15 7.13
CA GLU A 476 17.47 27.22 7.03
C GLU A 476 17.02 27.00 5.58
N TRP A 477 15.85 26.39 5.37
CA TRP A 477 15.33 26.15 4.02
C TRP A 477 13.91 26.68 3.82
N TRP A 478 13.74 27.39 2.71
CA TRP A 478 12.47 27.96 2.25
C TRP A 478 12.12 27.42 0.86
N GLY A 479 11.03 26.67 0.78
CA GLY A 479 10.48 26.18 -0.48
C GLY A 479 9.13 26.77 -0.78
N GLN A 480 9.04 27.56 -1.85
CA GLN A 480 7.75 28.04 -2.34
C GLN A 480 6.92 26.86 -2.87
N VAL A 481 5.67 26.74 -2.42
CA VAL A 481 4.70 25.80 -2.95
C VAL A 481 4.14 26.38 -4.26
N PRO A 482 4.24 25.69 -5.40
CA PRO A 482 3.73 26.22 -6.66
C PRO A 482 2.20 26.31 -6.65
N ASN A 483 1.67 27.47 -7.03
CA ASN A 483 0.23 27.63 -7.26
C ASN A 483 -0.16 27.14 -8.66
N ALA A 484 -0.01 25.84 -8.91
CA ALA A 484 -0.32 25.23 -10.19
C ALA A 484 -1.79 25.46 -10.58
N ARG A 485 -2.03 25.81 -11.85
CA ARG A 485 -3.37 25.98 -12.43
C ARG A 485 -3.77 24.73 -13.19
N PHE A 486 -4.99 24.24 -12.95
CA PHE A 486 -5.52 23.04 -13.56
C PHE A 486 -6.45 23.36 -14.74
N GLY A 487 -6.79 22.34 -15.55
CA GLY A 487 -7.57 22.51 -16.78
C GLY A 487 -9.00 23.02 -16.58
N ASP A 488 -9.54 22.92 -15.37
CA ASP A 488 -10.86 23.49 -15.01
C ASP A 488 -10.78 24.92 -14.45
N GLY A 489 -9.59 25.54 -14.52
CA GLY A 489 -9.35 26.90 -14.06
C GLY A 489 -9.02 27.02 -12.58
N THR A 490 -9.21 25.96 -11.79
CA THR A 490 -8.89 25.94 -10.35
C THR A 490 -7.38 25.97 -10.10
N THR A 491 -6.99 26.38 -8.91
CA THR A 491 -5.58 26.51 -8.51
C THR A 491 -5.24 25.63 -7.32
N PHE A 492 -3.97 25.22 -7.17
CA PHE A 492 -3.55 24.36 -6.05
C PHE A 492 -3.83 25.01 -4.69
N TYR A 493 -3.69 26.33 -4.58
CA TYR A 493 -4.00 27.07 -3.37
C TYR A 493 -5.49 27.00 -3.00
N GLU A 494 -6.41 27.03 -3.97
CA GLU A 494 -7.85 26.85 -3.68
C GLU A 494 -8.14 25.51 -3.01
N TYR A 495 -7.43 24.44 -3.37
CA TYR A 495 -7.59 23.14 -2.70
C TYR A 495 -6.96 23.11 -1.31
N ILE A 496 -5.84 23.82 -1.09
CA ILE A 496 -5.25 24.00 0.24
C ILE A 496 -6.25 24.73 1.14
N ASP A 497 -6.80 25.84 0.65
CA ASP A 497 -7.76 26.66 1.39
C ASP A 497 -9.03 25.84 1.68
N LYS A 498 -9.60 25.16 0.67
CA LYS A 498 -10.74 24.26 0.85
C LYS A 498 -10.49 23.17 1.89
N TRP A 499 -9.29 22.61 1.93
CA TRP A 499 -8.93 21.62 2.95
C TRP A 499 -8.86 22.25 4.34
N LEU A 500 -8.27 23.42 4.49
CA LEU A 500 -8.14 24.10 5.78
C LEU A 500 -9.49 24.59 6.32
N THR A 501 -10.40 25.03 5.44
CA THR A 501 -11.71 25.57 5.84
C THR A 501 -12.78 24.50 6.01
N GLU A 502 -12.86 23.53 5.10
CA GLU A 502 -13.98 22.57 5.03
C GLU A 502 -13.56 21.13 5.35
N GLY A 503 -12.34 20.72 4.97
CA GLY A 503 -11.95 19.31 4.98
C GLY A 503 -11.30 18.80 6.26
N ARG A 504 -10.37 19.59 6.82
CA ARG A 504 -9.47 19.16 7.89
C ARG A 504 -10.26 18.82 9.16
N GLU A 505 -11.26 19.61 9.51
CA GLU A 505 -12.05 19.44 10.73
C GLU A 505 -13.53 19.04 10.48
N PHE A 506 -13.84 18.52 9.29
CA PHE A 506 -15.22 18.30 8.80
C PHE A 506 -16.21 17.63 9.77
N GLU A 507 -15.79 16.58 10.51
CA GLU A 507 -16.64 15.89 11.50
C GLU A 507 -16.08 15.97 12.93
N GLN A 508 -14.80 16.31 13.07
CA GLN A 508 -14.10 16.30 14.34
C GLN A 508 -12.95 17.31 14.31
N LYS A 509 -12.78 18.06 15.40
CA LYS A 509 -11.63 18.95 15.59
C LYS A 509 -10.34 18.16 15.69
N CYS A 510 -9.26 18.68 15.11
CA CYS A 510 -7.95 18.06 15.25
C CYS A 510 -7.25 18.63 16.48
N ASN A 511 -6.85 17.78 17.43
CA ASN A 511 -6.11 18.19 18.63
C ASN A 511 -4.60 18.39 18.38
N HIS A 512 -4.23 18.74 17.16
CA HIS A 512 -2.84 18.95 16.72
C HIS A 512 -2.78 20.02 15.62
N LYS A 513 -1.58 20.52 15.31
CA LYS A 513 -1.37 21.54 14.26
C LYS A 513 -0.91 20.99 12.90
N PHE A 514 -0.70 19.68 12.79
CA PHE A 514 -0.35 19.07 11.49
C PHE A 514 -1.43 19.30 10.43
N PHE A 515 -0.98 19.56 9.20
CA PHE A 515 -1.80 19.82 8.02
C PHE A 515 -2.62 18.60 7.61
N PHE A 516 -1.98 17.43 7.60
CA PHE A 516 -2.65 16.16 7.31
C PHE A 516 -3.08 15.45 8.59
N ARG A 517 -4.16 14.65 8.48
CA ARG A 517 -4.71 13.85 9.57
C ARG A 517 -5.03 12.43 9.15
N GLY A 518 -5.16 11.53 10.12
CA GLY A 518 -5.74 10.22 9.89
C GLY A 518 -7.19 10.33 9.38
N PRO A 519 -7.60 9.52 8.39
CA PRO A 519 -8.92 9.66 7.75
C PRO A 519 -10.09 9.35 8.69
N ARG A 520 -9.87 8.54 9.75
CA ARG A 520 -10.93 8.11 10.68
C ARG A 520 -10.77 8.58 12.12
N ASN A 521 -9.53 8.71 12.59
CA ASN A 521 -9.23 9.01 13.98
C ASN A 521 -8.81 10.47 14.21
N TYR A 522 -8.58 11.24 13.13
CA TYR A 522 -8.15 12.64 13.21
C TYR A 522 -6.83 12.84 13.98
N GLU A 523 -6.05 11.77 14.12
CA GLU A 523 -4.74 11.79 14.77
C GLU A 523 -3.64 12.20 13.79
N PRO A 524 -2.47 12.64 14.29
CA PRO A 524 -1.29 12.87 13.46
C PRO A 524 -0.91 11.63 12.66
N LEU A 525 -0.55 11.82 11.39
CA LEU A 525 0.00 10.73 10.59
C LEU A 525 1.42 10.40 11.03
N ASN A 526 1.75 9.12 11.11
CA ASN A 526 3.13 8.67 11.24
C ASN A 526 3.72 8.21 9.89
N SER A 527 5.02 7.92 9.88
CA SER A 527 5.74 7.42 8.69
C SER A 527 5.11 6.19 8.02
N GLY A 528 4.48 5.30 8.79
CA GLY A 528 3.79 4.11 8.29
C GLY A 528 2.48 4.48 7.60
N ASP A 529 1.69 5.35 8.22
CA ASP A 529 0.41 5.83 7.67
C ASP A 529 0.64 6.59 6.36
N TRP A 530 1.63 7.49 6.32
CA TRP A 530 2.00 8.21 5.11
C TRP A 530 2.43 7.25 3.99
N ARG A 531 3.32 6.29 4.30
CA ARG A 531 3.77 5.29 3.34
C ARG A 531 2.59 4.50 2.77
N GLN A 532 1.67 4.07 3.63
CA GLN A 532 0.52 3.27 3.22
C GLN A 532 -0.48 4.09 2.41
N ARG A 533 -0.68 5.37 2.74
CA ARG A 533 -1.51 6.31 1.99
C ARG A 533 -1.04 6.43 0.54
N ILE A 534 0.22 6.82 0.32
CA ILE A 534 0.78 6.97 -1.03
C ILE A 534 0.75 5.64 -1.79
N LYS A 535 1.09 4.53 -1.12
CA LYS A 535 1.00 3.20 -1.71
C LYS A 535 -0.42 2.86 -2.18
N ASN A 536 -1.42 3.14 -1.35
CA ASN A 536 -2.82 2.84 -1.67
C ASN A 536 -3.33 3.68 -2.84
N ILE A 537 -2.90 4.94 -2.94
CA ILE A 537 -3.21 5.81 -4.09
C ILE A 537 -2.76 5.12 -5.38
N PHE A 538 -1.48 4.76 -5.50
CA PHE A 538 -0.97 4.14 -6.73
C PHE A 538 -1.50 2.73 -6.98
N VAL A 539 -1.65 1.90 -5.94
CA VAL A 539 -2.26 0.57 -6.13
C VAL A 539 -3.68 0.70 -6.67
N ARG A 540 -4.45 1.70 -6.21
CA ARG A 540 -5.81 1.94 -6.66
C ARG A 540 -5.86 2.41 -8.12
N GLU A 541 -4.97 3.34 -8.50
CA GLU A 541 -5.04 4.02 -9.79
C GLU A 541 -4.23 3.35 -10.91
N THR A 542 -3.17 2.60 -10.56
CA THR A 542 -2.24 1.98 -11.53
C THR A 542 -1.98 0.49 -11.28
N GLY A 543 -2.47 -0.06 -10.16
CA GLY A 543 -2.17 -1.43 -9.74
C GLY A 543 -0.75 -1.61 -9.19
N LYS A 544 0.11 -0.58 -9.20
CA LYS A 544 1.50 -0.67 -8.76
C LYS A 544 1.71 -0.10 -7.35
N PRO A 545 2.50 -0.77 -6.48
CA PRO A 545 2.74 -0.34 -5.11
C PRO A 545 3.83 0.74 -4.98
N VAL A 546 3.62 1.89 -5.63
CA VAL A 546 4.55 3.04 -5.56
C VAL A 546 4.49 3.67 -4.17
N THR A 547 5.65 3.86 -3.53
CA THR A 547 5.73 4.53 -2.21
C THR A 547 6.35 5.92 -2.35
N ALA A 548 6.24 6.76 -1.32
CA ALA A 548 6.87 8.09 -1.30
C ALA A 548 8.38 8.06 -1.63
N LYS A 549 9.09 7.01 -1.21
CA LYS A 549 10.51 6.80 -1.56
C LYS A 549 10.70 6.48 -3.05
N GLU A 550 9.79 5.70 -3.63
CA GLU A 550 9.87 5.34 -5.05
C GLU A 550 9.47 6.54 -5.94
N LEU A 551 8.53 7.39 -5.52
CA LEU A 551 8.22 8.65 -6.22
C LEU A 551 9.46 9.53 -6.41
N ARG A 552 10.27 9.67 -5.36
CA ARG A 552 11.54 10.38 -5.47
C ARG A 552 12.52 9.74 -6.46
N LYS A 553 12.59 8.40 -6.49
CA LYS A 553 13.41 7.67 -7.49
C LYS A 553 12.92 7.93 -8.90
N MET A 554 11.62 7.87 -9.10
CA MET A 554 10.98 8.17 -10.38
C MET A 554 11.32 9.59 -10.83
N TYR A 555 11.20 10.59 -9.96
CA TYR A 555 11.52 11.99 -10.29
C TYR A 555 12.98 12.19 -10.69
N VAL A 556 13.93 11.63 -9.94
CA VAL A 556 15.36 11.73 -10.29
C VAL A 556 15.67 11.01 -11.60
N THR A 557 15.04 9.85 -11.83
CA THR A 557 15.19 9.11 -13.08
C THR A 557 14.65 9.95 -14.25
N TYR A 558 13.47 10.54 -14.08
CA TYR A 558 12.85 11.43 -15.07
C TYR A 558 13.73 12.63 -15.41
N LEU A 559 14.28 13.34 -14.41
CA LEU A 559 15.18 14.48 -14.66
C LEU A 559 16.40 14.08 -15.51
N LYS A 560 16.98 12.90 -15.24
CA LYS A 560 18.13 12.43 -16.01
C LYS A 560 17.72 12.01 -17.43
N ASP A 561 16.61 11.30 -17.56
CA ASP A 561 16.09 10.86 -18.86
C ASP A 561 15.64 12.05 -19.72
N SER A 562 15.21 13.16 -19.11
CA SER A 562 14.88 14.41 -19.79
C SER A 562 16.10 15.28 -20.13
N GLY A 563 17.32 14.83 -19.84
CA GLY A 563 18.55 15.56 -20.15
C GLY A 563 18.81 16.79 -19.28
N ALA A 564 18.32 16.79 -18.02
CA ALA A 564 18.57 17.91 -17.10
C ALA A 564 20.08 18.15 -16.90
N SER A 565 20.45 19.43 -16.89
CA SER A 565 21.81 19.89 -16.62
C SER A 565 22.28 19.53 -15.21
N GLU A 566 23.59 19.53 -14.97
CA GLU A 566 24.12 19.31 -13.62
C GLU A 566 23.63 20.36 -12.61
N ALA A 567 23.44 21.61 -13.04
CA ALA A 567 22.88 22.66 -12.20
C ALA A 567 21.42 22.36 -11.78
N GLU A 568 20.59 21.85 -12.70
CA GLU A 568 19.22 21.43 -12.38
C GLU A 568 19.19 20.20 -11.47
N LEU A 569 20.10 19.25 -11.70
CA LEU A 569 20.24 18.06 -10.84
C LEU A 569 20.70 18.42 -9.43
N GLU A 570 21.62 19.39 -9.29
CA GLU A 570 22.08 19.94 -8.02
C GLU A 570 20.96 20.71 -7.30
N ALA A 571 20.24 21.59 -8.01
CA ALA A 571 19.08 22.29 -7.47
C ALA A 571 17.98 21.31 -7.00
N ALA A 572 17.73 20.23 -7.75
CA ALA A 572 16.82 19.18 -7.35
C ALA A 572 17.35 18.41 -6.12
N ALA A 573 18.66 18.16 -6.01
CA ALA A 573 19.27 17.54 -4.84
C ALA A 573 19.03 18.37 -3.59
N TYR A 574 19.27 19.68 -3.71
CA TYR A 574 19.07 20.69 -2.67
C TYR A 574 17.61 20.74 -2.22
N ALA A 575 16.67 20.85 -3.19
CA ALA A 575 15.23 20.89 -2.92
C ALA A 575 14.70 19.60 -2.27
N MET A 576 15.30 18.43 -2.55
CA MET A 576 14.95 17.16 -1.90
C MET A 576 15.82 16.85 -0.66
N HIS A 577 16.65 17.79 -0.21
CA HIS A 577 17.49 17.70 0.99
C HIS A 577 18.43 16.49 1.00
N HIS A 578 19.04 16.21 -0.16
CA HIS A 578 20.04 15.16 -0.34
C HIS A 578 21.42 15.75 -0.60
N SER A 579 22.46 14.98 -0.29
CA SER A 579 23.78 15.22 -0.91
C SER A 579 23.77 14.73 -2.35
N ARG A 580 24.56 15.37 -3.23
CA ARG A 580 24.68 14.96 -4.64
C ARG A 580 25.12 13.50 -4.80
N GLN A 581 26.03 13.04 -3.93
CA GLN A 581 26.45 11.63 -3.86
C GLN A 581 25.29 10.67 -3.52
N MET A 582 24.36 11.09 -2.65
CA MET A 582 23.18 10.27 -2.33
C MET A 582 22.22 10.20 -3.51
N GLN A 583 22.04 11.30 -4.25
CA GLN A 583 21.20 11.37 -5.44
C GLN A 583 21.74 10.44 -6.55
N SER A 584 23.05 10.46 -6.79
CA SER A 584 23.69 9.62 -7.82
C SER A 584 23.72 8.13 -7.47
N GLN A 585 23.96 7.75 -6.20
CA GLN A 585 24.10 6.34 -5.81
C GLN A 585 22.77 5.60 -5.57
N ILE A 586 21.71 6.29 -5.12
CA ILE A 586 20.47 5.63 -4.65
C ILE A 586 19.33 5.71 -5.67
N TYR A 587 19.36 6.68 -6.58
CA TYR A 587 18.23 7.05 -7.43
C TYR A 587 18.53 6.92 -8.94
N ASP A 588 19.71 6.41 -9.29
CA ASP A 588 20.08 6.13 -10.69
C ASP A 588 19.53 4.79 -11.18
N GLU A 589 18.21 4.74 -11.34
CA GLU A 589 17.46 3.56 -11.78
C GLU A 589 17.13 3.61 -13.30
N GLN A 590 17.81 4.48 -14.06
CA GLN A 590 17.67 4.53 -15.53
C GLN A 590 17.85 3.12 -16.10
N ASP A 591 17.02 2.76 -17.09
CA ASP A 591 17.17 1.51 -17.81
C ASP A 591 18.58 1.43 -18.40
N ARG A 592 19.16 0.23 -18.48
CA ARG A 592 20.52 0.02 -19.03
C ARG A 592 20.62 0.60 -20.45
N MET A 593 19.54 0.49 -21.23
CA MET A 593 19.44 1.09 -22.56
C MET A 593 19.45 2.63 -22.52
N ASN A 594 18.73 3.26 -21.58
CA ASN A 594 18.73 4.72 -21.42
C ASN A 594 20.08 5.26 -20.92
N LYS A 595 20.82 4.48 -20.10
CA LYS A 595 22.19 4.83 -19.73
C LYS A 595 23.16 4.75 -20.91
N MET A 596 22.87 3.88 -21.88
CA MET A 596 23.67 3.72 -23.09
C MET A 596 23.28 4.70 -24.20
N ALA A 597 22.07 5.27 -24.20
CA ALA A 597 21.62 6.22 -25.21
C ALA A 597 22.62 7.37 -25.47
N PRO A 598 23.17 8.07 -24.46
CA PRO A 598 24.13 9.15 -24.72
C PRO A 598 25.41 8.72 -25.45
N ILE A 599 25.91 7.50 -25.19
CA ILE A 599 27.09 6.97 -25.89
C ILE A 599 26.74 6.41 -27.27
N LEU A 600 25.53 5.88 -27.45
CA LEU A 600 25.02 5.47 -28.75
C LEU A 600 24.82 6.69 -29.66
N ASP A 601 24.19 7.75 -29.16
CA ASP A 601 24.00 9.03 -29.87
C ASP A 601 25.34 9.74 -30.13
N PHE A 602 26.30 9.66 -29.21
CA PHE A 602 27.66 10.14 -29.45
C PHE A 602 28.34 9.35 -30.56
N ASN A 603 28.27 8.02 -30.51
CA ASN A 603 28.86 7.16 -31.54
C ASN A 603 28.20 7.41 -32.90
N GLU A 604 26.88 7.57 -32.96
CA GLU A 604 26.17 7.88 -34.20
C GLU A 604 26.60 9.24 -34.75
N ARG A 605 26.76 10.27 -33.90
CA ARG A 605 27.32 11.57 -34.32
C ARG A 605 28.77 11.47 -34.82
N VAL A 606 29.60 10.64 -34.19
CA VAL A 606 30.98 10.39 -34.65
C VAL A 606 30.97 9.68 -36.00
N TRP A 607 30.14 8.66 -36.18
CA TRP A 607 29.98 7.93 -37.44
C TRP A 607 29.51 8.85 -38.56
N GLN A 608 28.48 9.66 -38.31
CA GLN A 608 27.99 10.65 -39.28
C GLN A 608 29.08 11.63 -39.67
N LYS A 609 29.86 12.14 -38.71
CA LYS A 609 30.94 13.09 -38.97
C LYS A 609 32.11 12.47 -39.76
N VAL A 610 32.45 11.21 -39.51
CA VAL A 610 33.51 10.50 -40.25
C VAL A 610 33.07 10.16 -41.68
N LEU A 611 31.83 9.70 -41.85
CA LEU A 611 31.27 9.36 -43.17
C LEU A 611 30.92 10.58 -44.01
N SER A 612 30.62 11.73 -43.39
CA SER A 612 30.41 13.00 -44.11
C SER A 612 31.70 13.76 -44.41
N SER A 613 32.84 13.28 -43.90
CA SER A 613 34.19 13.84 -44.14
C SER A 613 35.04 12.92 -45.04
N SER A 614 34.42 11.86 -45.58
CA SER A 614 34.93 10.97 -46.64
C SER A 614 34.13 11.22 -47.90
#